data_AF-A0A7J4IHQ7-F1
#
_entry.id   AF-A0A7J4IHQ7-F1
#
_cell.length_a   1.000
_cell.length_b   1.000
_cell.length_c   1.000
_cell.angle_alpha   90.00
_cell.angle_beta   90.00
_cell.angle_gamma   90.00
#
_symmetry.space_group_name_H-M   'P 1'
#
loop_
_entity.id
_entity.type
_entity.pdbx_description
1 polymer ?
#
loop_
_entity_poly.entity_id
_entity_poly.type
_entity_poly.pdbx_seq_one_letter_code
_entity_poly.pdbx_strand_id
1 'polypeptide(L)'
;MAIEVSQQELEAKQDVELRVMAFARGIIASPEYQPFMQTNGDLAKNQETGDLLRKYQLKTAEVQRKGFDAASLDELKALRVRVKSNETLTAFYNTQAALVALLKQTNDRISEKIGQQFAQARQGGCC
;
A
#
# COMPACT_ATOMS: atom_id res chain seq x y z
N MET A 1 -30.85 10.12 -25.25
CA MET A 1 -31.06 11.15 -24.23
C MET A 1 -29.68 11.55 -23.72
N ALA A 2 -29.10 12.61 -24.31
CA ALA A 2 -27.76 13.05 -23.97
C ALA A 2 -27.83 13.89 -22.68
N ILE A 3 -26.99 13.57 -21.71
CA ILE A 3 -26.84 14.37 -20.50
C ILE A 3 -26.03 15.60 -20.94
N GLU A 4 -26.70 16.73 -21.13
CA GLU A 4 -26.03 18.04 -21.20
C GLU A 4 -25.48 18.33 -19.80
N VAL A 5 -24.24 17.93 -19.56
CA VAL A 5 -23.50 18.33 -18.37
C VAL A 5 -23.35 19.85 -18.43
N SER A 6 -23.80 20.54 -17.39
CA SER A 6 -23.75 22.00 -17.36
C SER A 6 -22.30 22.49 -17.38
N GLN A 7 -22.05 23.67 -17.95
CA GLN A 7 -20.70 24.25 -18.01
C GLN A 7 -20.04 24.37 -16.63
N GLN A 8 -20.85 24.64 -15.59
CA GLN A 8 -20.40 24.72 -14.20
C GLN A 8 -19.95 23.37 -13.63
N GLU A 9 -20.62 22.27 -13.99
CA GLU A 9 -20.22 20.92 -13.59
C GLU A 9 -18.91 20.48 -14.27
N LEU A 10 -18.71 20.89 -15.53
CA LEU A 10 -17.47 20.62 -16.25
C LEU A 10 -16.28 21.36 -15.62
N GLU A 11 -16.46 22.64 -15.29
CA GLU A 11 -15.44 23.46 -14.61
C GLU A 11 -15.12 22.91 -13.21
N ALA A 12 -16.13 22.54 -12.42
CA ALA A 12 -15.94 21.94 -11.11
C ALA A 12 -15.18 20.62 -11.21
N LYS A 13 -15.48 19.77 -12.21
CA LYS A 13 -14.75 18.53 -12.43
C LYS A 13 -13.29 18.77 -12.78
N GLN A 14 -13.00 19.74 -13.64
CA GLN A 14 -11.63 20.09 -14.00
C GLN A 14 -10.83 20.63 -12.80
N ASP A 15 -11.45 21.48 -11.96
CA ASP A 15 -10.81 21.96 -10.72
C ASP A 15 -10.49 20.79 -9.76
N VAL A 16 -11.41 19.84 -9.60
CA VAL A 16 -11.16 18.63 -8.80
C VAL A 16 -10.02 17.79 -9.38
N GLU A 17 -9.99 17.56 -10.69
CA GLU A 17 -8.91 16.81 -11.36
C GLU A 17 -7.53 17.47 -11.13
N LEU A 18 -7.44 18.80 -11.27
CA LEU A 18 -6.21 19.56 -10.99
C LEU A 18 -5.77 19.41 -9.53
N ARG A 19 -6.70 19.46 -8.58
CA ARG A 19 -6.41 19.28 -7.15
C ARG A 19 -5.95 17.86 -6.83
N VAL A 20 -6.55 16.84 -7.47
CA VAL A 20 -6.10 15.44 -7.34
C VAL A 20 -4.69 15.27 -7.88
N MET A 21 -4.35 15.88 -9.02
CA MET A 21 -2.99 15.85 -9.54
C MET A 21 -2.00 16.56 -8.62
N ALA A 22 -2.36 17.73 -8.08
CA ALA A 22 -1.54 18.44 -7.11
C ALA A 22 -1.31 17.61 -5.84
N PHE A 23 -2.36 16.94 -5.35
CA PHE A 23 -2.28 16.04 -4.22
C PHE A 23 -1.33 14.85 -4.48
N ALA A 24 -1.46 14.18 -5.64
CA ALA A 24 -0.57 13.09 -6.02
C ALA A 24 0.90 13.53 -6.12
N ARG A 25 1.16 14.71 -6.68
CA ARG A 25 2.51 15.31 -6.69
C ARG A 25 3.02 15.59 -5.29
N GLY A 26 2.15 16.05 -4.39
CA GLY A 26 2.49 16.23 -2.97
C GLY A 26 2.92 14.93 -2.29
N ILE A 27 2.21 13.82 -2.54
CA ILE A 27 2.62 12.50 -2.05
C ILE A 27 3.96 12.08 -2.64
N ILE A 28 4.18 12.24 -3.95
CA ILE A 28 5.47 11.90 -4.60
C ILE A 28 6.63 12.71 -4.01
N ALA A 29 6.41 13.98 -3.68
CA ALA A 29 7.41 14.86 -3.09
C ALA A 29 7.59 14.66 -1.57
N SER A 30 6.79 13.80 -0.94
CA SER A 30 6.83 13.58 0.50
C SER A 30 8.12 12.87 0.95
N PRO A 31 8.60 13.15 2.17
CA PRO A 31 9.75 12.45 2.75
C PRO A 31 9.49 10.95 2.98
N GLU A 32 8.23 10.51 2.99
CA GLU A 32 7.86 9.10 3.11
C GLU A 32 7.94 8.35 1.77
N TYR A 33 7.65 9.00 0.65
CA TYR A 33 7.60 8.35 -0.66
C TYR A 33 8.99 8.04 -1.23
N GLN A 34 9.95 8.96 -1.10
CA GLN A 34 11.29 8.79 -1.69
C GLN A 34 12.06 7.59 -1.11
N PRO A 35 12.14 7.40 0.22
CA PRO A 35 12.77 6.21 0.81
C PRO A 35 12.05 4.92 0.45
N PHE A 36 10.72 4.94 0.34
CA PHE A 36 9.95 3.79 -0.12
C PHE A 36 10.34 3.39 -1.55
N MET A 37 10.41 4.35 -2.48
CA MET A 37 10.83 4.09 -3.85
C MET A 37 12.25 3.52 -3.94
N GLN A 38 13.17 4.05 -3.14
CA GLN A 38 14.54 3.56 -3.07
C GLN A 38 14.58 2.11 -2.57
N THR A 39 14.03 1.84 -1.39
CA THR A 39 14.02 0.49 -0.79
C THR A 39 13.26 -0.54 -1.63
N ASN A 40 12.20 -0.11 -2.33
CA ASN A 40 11.51 -0.95 -3.32
C ASN A 40 12.40 -1.28 -4.53
N GLY A 41 13.16 -0.30 -5.02
CA GLY A 41 14.15 -0.51 -6.08
C GLY A 41 15.28 -1.45 -5.66
N ASP A 42 15.78 -1.32 -4.43
CA ASP A 42 16.83 -2.19 -3.88
C ASP A 42 16.33 -3.63 -3.71
N LEU A 43 15.09 -3.80 -3.23
CA LEU A 43 14.45 -5.11 -3.15
C LEU A 43 14.29 -5.76 -4.54
N ALA A 44 13.89 -4.98 -5.56
CA ALA A 44 13.72 -5.49 -6.92
C ALA A 44 15.04 -5.95 -7.56
N LYS A 45 16.17 -5.35 -7.19
CA LYS A 45 17.50 -5.73 -7.67
C LYS A 45 18.09 -6.92 -6.90
N ASN A 46 17.62 -7.19 -5.70
CA ASN A 46 18.11 -8.28 -4.86
C ASN A 46 17.26 -9.54 -5.02
N GLN A 47 17.63 -10.39 -5.99
CA GLN A 47 16.89 -11.61 -6.31
C GLN A 47 16.72 -12.54 -5.09
N GLU A 48 17.78 -12.76 -4.30
CA GLU A 48 17.72 -13.66 -3.13
C GLU A 48 16.69 -13.17 -2.10
N THR A 49 16.69 -11.86 -1.84
CA THR A 49 15.76 -11.24 -0.89
C THR A 49 14.33 -11.25 -1.43
N GLY A 50 14.15 -10.99 -2.73
CA GLY A 50 12.86 -11.11 -3.41
C GLY A 50 12.29 -12.54 -3.35
N ASP A 51 13.14 -13.56 -3.53
CA ASP A 51 12.75 -14.96 -3.43
C ASP A 51 12.40 -15.37 -1.99
N LEU A 52 13.11 -14.85 -0.99
CA LEU A 52 12.77 -15.04 0.42
C LEU A 52 11.37 -14.47 0.74
N LEU A 53 11.09 -13.24 0.30
CA LEU A 53 9.80 -12.60 0.49
C LEU A 53 8.68 -13.40 -0.20
N ARG A 54 8.90 -13.82 -1.46
CA ARG A 54 7.92 -14.62 -2.21
C ARG A 54 7.62 -15.95 -1.50
N LYS A 55 8.65 -16.66 -1.03
CA LYS A 55 8.48 -17.92 -0.27
C LYS A 55 7.65 -17.70 1.00
N TYR A 56 7.95 -16.64 1.76
CA TYR A 56 7.17 -16.29 2.95
C TYR A 56 5.70 -15.99 2.63
N GLN A 57 5.42 -15.23 1.58
CA GLN A 57 4.06 -14.90 1.14
C GLN A 57 3.27 -16.14 0.69
N LEU A 58 3.89 -16.99 -0.13
CA LEU A 58 3.29 -18.25 -0.57
C LEU A 58 2.98 -19.17 0.60
N LYS A 59 3.91 -19.30 1.57
CA LYS A 59 3.67 -20.12 2.76
C LYS A 59 2.56 -19.55 3.64
N THR A 60 2.50 -18.23 3.79
CA THR A 60 1.42 -17.56 4.53
C THR A 60 0.05 -17.87 3.90
N ALA A 61 -0.06 -17.74 2.58
CA ALA A 61 -1.28 -18.03 1.85
C ALA A 61 -1.64 -19.53 1.88
N GLU A 62 -0.64 -20.43 1.84
CA GLU A 62 -0.86 -21.86 2.01
C GLU A 62 -1.50 -22.17 3.37
N VAL A 63 -0.90 -21.68 4.45
CA VAL A 63 -1.36 -21.90 5.83
C VAL A 63 -2.77 -21.34 6.03
N GLN A 64 -3.08 -20.17 5.47
CA GLN A 64 -4.43 -19.60 5.53
C GLN A 64 -5.47 -20.47 4.82
N ARG A 65 -5.11 -21.13 3.70
CA ARG A 65 -6.04 -21.94 2.90
C ARG A 65 -6.19 -23.38 3.38
N LYS A 66 -5.08 -24.01 3.76
CA LYS A 66 -5.02 -25.44 4.10
C LYS A 66 -5.14 -25.71 5.60
N GLY A 67 -5.12 -24.67 6.42
CA GLY A 67 -5.13 -24.77 7.86
C GLY A 67 -3.73 -24.83 8.48
N PHE A 68 -3.69 -24.83 9.80
CA PHE A 68 -2.49 -24.63 10.59
C PHE A 68 -1.92 -25.96 11.10
N ASP A 69 -1.43 -26.81 10.20
CA ASP A 69 -0.66 -27.98 10.64
C ASP A 69 0.69 -27.55 11.24
N ALA A 70 1.21 -28.35 12.17
CA ALA A 70 2.39 -27.99 12.96
C ALA A 70 3.65 -27.78 12.11
N ALA A 71 3.86 -28.60 11.07
CA ALA A 71 5.02 -28.50 10.20
C ALA A 71 4.97 -27.21 9.37
N SER A 72 3.81 -26.89 8.81
CA SER A 72 3.61 -25.66 8.05
C SER A 72 3.74 -24.41 8.91
N LEU A 73 3.28 -24.46 10.17
CA LEU A 73 3.47 -23.38 11.13
C LEU A 73 4.95 -23.16 11.46
N ASP A 74 5.72 -24.22 11.67
CA ASP A 74 7.14 -24.10 12.01
C ASP A 74 7.97 -23.59 10.84
N GLU A 75 7.68 -24.04 9.62
CA GLU A 75 8.28 -23.49 8.41
C GLU A 75 7.93 -21.99 8.25
N LEU A 76 6.66 -21.61 8.47
CA LEU A 76 6.23 -20.22 8.41
C LEU A 76 6.94 -19.35 9.46
N LYS A 77 7.11 -19.86 10.69
CA LYS A 77 7.88 -19.16 11.75
C LYS A 77 9.33 -18.98 11.33
N ALA A 78 9.98 -20.01 10.78
CA ALA A 78 11.36 -19.92 10.32
C ALA A 78 11.52 -18.88 9.19
N LEU A 79 10.61 -18.89 8.21
CA LEU A 79 10.58 -17.89 7.14
C LEU A 79 10.35 -16.48 7.69
N ARG A 80 9.43 -16.32 8.66
CA ARG A 80 9.17 -15.03 9.31
C ARG A 80 10.42 -14.48 10.00
N VAL A 81 11.17 -15.31 10.72
CA VAL A 81 12.44 -14.90 11.36
C VAL A 81 13.42 -14.43 10.28
N ARG A 82 13.61 -15.21 9.22
CA ARG A 82 14.52 -14.83 8.11
C ARG A 82 14.13 -13.51 7.44
N VAL A 83 12.84 -13.29 7.19
CA VAL A 83 12.32 -12.03 6.64
C VAL A 83 12.61 -10.86 7.57
N LYS A 84 12.35 -11.01 8.87
CA LYS A 84 12.60 -9.96 9.87
C LYS A 84 14.08 -9.68 10.10
N SER A 85 14.95 -10.66 9.92
CA SER A 85 16.40 -10.51 10.07
C SER A 85 17.08 -9.99 8.80
N ASN A 86 16.38 -9.90 7.68
CA ASN A 86 16.94 -9.33 6.45
C ASN A 86 16.80 -7.80 6.48
N GLU A 87 17.94 -7.10 6.37
CA GLU A 87 18.01 -5.64 6.48
C GLU A 87 17.26 -4.93 5.34
N THR A 88 17.37 -5.44 4.11
CA THR A 88 16.66 -4.89 2.94
C THR A 88 15.14 -4.98 3.12
N LEU A 89 14.62 -6.12 3.61
CA LEU A 89 13.19 -6.28 3.90
C LEU A 89 12.74 -5.43 5.08
N THR A 90 13.55 -5.33 6.13
CA THR A 90 13.25 -4.46 7.27
C THR A 90 13.16 -3.00 6.84
N ALA A 91 14.12 -2.51 6.05
CA ALA A 91 14.10 -1.16 5.50
C ALA A 91 12.86 -0.94 4.63
N PHE A 92 12.56 -1.87 3.71
CA PHE A 92 11.38 -1.81 2.85
C PHE A 92 10.06 -1.76 3.65
N TYR A 93 9.90 -2.60 4.68
CA TYR A 93 8.68 -2.58 5.49
C TYR A 93 8.54 -1.31 6.32
N ASN A 94 9.64 -0.76 6.84
CA ASN A 94 9.61 0.47 7.61
C ASN A 94 9.22 1.68 6.73
N THR A 95 9.79 1.80 5.53
CA THR A 95 9.44 2.87 4.58
C THR A 95 8.03 2.72 4.04
N GLN A 96 7.59 1.49 3.76
CA GLN A 96 6.21 1.21 3.38
C GLN A 96 5.23 1.60 4.49
N ALA A 97 5.53 1.27 5.76
CA ALA A 97 4.68 1.62 6.89
C ALA A 97 4.54 3.14 7.06
N ALA A 98 5.63 3.89 6.86
CA ALA A 98 5.62 5.35 6.90
C ALA A 98 4.73 5.93 5.78
N LEU A 99 4.87 5.46 4.54
CA LEU A 99 4.02 5.90 3.42
C LEU A 99 2.55 5.56 3.65
N VAL A 100 2.24 4.36 4.14
CA VAL A 100 0.86 3.98 4.51
C VAL A 100 0.30 4.87 5.60
N ALA A 101 1.11 5.25 6.60
CA ALA A 101 0.67 6.16 7.66
C ALA A 101 0.32 7.56 7.10
N LEU A 102 1.15 8.11 6.20
CA LEU A 102 0.86 9.38 5.51
C LEU A 102 -0.47 9.31 4.73
N LEU A 103 -0.68 8.22 3.97
CA LEU A 103 -1.90 8.03 3.18
C LEU A 103 -3.14 7.91 4.07
N LYS A 104 -3.04 7.18 5.20
CA LYS A 104 -4.12 7.09 6.19
C LYS A 104 -4.46 8.45 6.80
N GLN A 105 -3.45 9.18 7.28
CA GLN A 105 -3.66 10.53 7.82
C GLN A 105 -4.30 11.47 6.82
N THR A 106 -3.93 11.35 5.53
CA THR A 106 -4.56 12.17 4.50
C THR A 106 -6.01 11.77 4.27
N ASN A 107 -6.30 10.47 4.17
CA ASN A 107 -7.67 9.98 4.09
C ASN A 107 -8.53 10.51 5.25
N ASP A 108 -8.00 10.48 6.47
CA ASP A 108 -8.71 10.93 7.67
C ASP A 108 -9.01 12.44 7.59
N ARG A 109 -8.03 13.25 7.17
CA ARG A 109 -8.21 14.70 6.98
C ARG A 109 -9.24 15.03 5.89
N ILE A 110 -9.22 14.30 4.77
CA ILE A 110 -10.23 14.50 3.72
C ILE A 110 -11.60 14.10 4.25
N SER A 111 -11.69 12.96 4.93
CA SER A 111 -12.94 12.44 5.50
C SER A 111 -13.57 13.42 6.50
N GLU A 112 -12.75 14.01 7.38
CA GLU A 112 -13.18 15.05 8.33
C GLU A 112 -13.77 16.26 7.60
N LYS A 113 -13.13 16.71 6.51
CA LYS A 113 -13.59 17.89 5.76
C LYS A 113 -14.88 17.68 4.99
N ILE A 114 -15.11 16.46 4.48
CA ILE A 114 -16.31 16.14 3.71
C ILE A 114 -17.44 15.56 4.58
N GLY A 115 -17.20 15.36 5.88
CA GLY A 115 -18.19 14.80 6.82
C GLY A 115 -18.57 13.34 6.56
N GLN A 116 -17.80 12.62 5.74
CA GLN A 116 -18.01 11.23 5.38
C GLN A 116 -16.67 10.54 5.14
N GLN A 117 -16.62 9.23 5.32
CA GLN A 117 -15.44 8.43 5.02
C GLN A 117 -15.10 8.53 3.52
N PHE A 118 -13.95 9.14 3.19
CA PHE A 118 -13.53 9.43 1.81
C PHE A 118 -13.16 8.15 1.05
N ALA A 119 -12.17 7.41 1.56
CA ALA A 119 -11.83 6.08 1.05
C ALA A 119 -12.54 5.01 1.90
N GLN A 120 -13.88 5.03 1.92
CA GLN A 120 -14.59 3.81 2.32
C GLN A 120 -14.07 2.71 1.42
N ALA A 121 -13.47 1.69 2.04
CA ALA A 121 -13.28 0.44 1.34
C ALA A 121 -14.65 0.05 0.80
N ARG A 122 -14.86 0.19 -0.52
CA ARG A 122 -15.68 -0.81 -1.19
C ARG A 122 -15.00 -2.11 -0.80
N GLN A 123 -15.59 -2.82 0.17
CA GLN A 123 -15.13 -4.13 0.60
C GLN A 123 -15.02 -4.97 -0.67
N GLY A 124 -13.81 -5.12 -1.16
CA GLY A 124 -13.54 -5.54 -2.52
C GLY A 124 -12.11 -6.02 -2.60
N GLY A 125 -11.82 -7.10 -1.86
CA GLY A 125 -10.54 -7.80 -1.91
C GLY A 125 -10.12 -8.42 -0.57
N CYS A 126 -10.81 -9.51 -0.20
CA CYS A 126 -10.44 -10.62 0.69
C CYS A 126 -9.43 -10.41 1.85
N CYS A 127 -9.95 -10.58 3.07
CA CYS A 127 -9.33 -11.47 4.06
C CYS A 127 -9.24 -12.91 3.54
#